data_AF-A0A510VMF5-F1
#
_entry.id   AF-A0A510VMF5-F1
#
_cell.length_a   1.000
_cell.length_b   1.000
_cell.length_c   1.000
_cell.angle_alpha   90.00
_cell.angle_beta   90.00
_cell.angle_gamma   90.00
#
_symmetry.space_group_name_H-M   'P 1'
#
loop_
_entity.id
_entity.type
_entity.pdbx_description
1 polymer ?
#
loop_
_entity_poly.entity_id
_entity_poly.type
_entity_poly.pdbx_seq_one_letter_code
_entity_poly.pdbx_strand_id
1 'polypeptide(L)'
;MNINKITEYMVDKYHTAGPFQIAEKLNVQTDWISIDDFPLGKTIYDSNSPLILLNENIKNSSQRYFVMCHELGHVFYKKDQLVTTQQPIMVTPN
;
A
#
# COMPACT_ATOMS: atom_id res chain seq x y z
N MET A 1 -11.47 -9.67 -7.19
CA MET A 1 -11.35 -8.25 -6.80
C MET A 1 -11.65 -7.39 -8.02
N ASN A 2 -12.62 -6.48 -7.96
CA ASN A 2 -12.89 -5.56 -9.06
C ASN A 2 -12.02 -4.31 -8.86
N ILE A 3 -10.86 -4.27 -9.52
CA ILE A 3 -9.84 -3.21 -9.39
C ILE A 3 -10.45 -1.80 -9.54
N ASN A 4 -11.44 -1.65 -10.42
CA ASN A 4 -12.09 -0.36 -10.67
C ASN A 4 -12.76 0.20 -9.39
N LYS A 5 -13.39 -0.66 -8.59
CA LYS A 5 -14.05 -0.24 -7.34
C LYS A 5 -13.07 0.28 -6.29
N ILE A 6 -11.85 -0.28 -6.26
CA ILE A 6 -10.82 0.13 -5.31
C ILE A 6 -10.20 1.45 -5.74
N THR A 7 -9.95 1.64 -7.03
CA THR A 7 -9.49 2.91 -7.58
C THR A 7 -10.51 4.02 -7.35
N GLU A 8 -11.79 3.77 -7.65
CA GLU A 8 -12.89 4.71 -7.40
C GLU A 8 -13.00 5.05 -5.90
N TYR A 9 -12.98 4.04 -5.03
CA TYR A 9 -12.99 4.25 -3.57
C TYR A 9 -11.80 5.10 -3.09
N MET A 10 -10.59 4.87 -3.61
CA MET A 10 -9.43 5.68 -3.23
C MET A 10 -9.54 7.12 -3.70
N VAL A 11 -10.02 7.35 -4.93
CA VAL A 11 -10.22 8.69 -5.46
C VAL A 11 -11.28 9.44 -4.66
N ASP A 12 -12.39 8.78 -4.33
CA ASP A 12 -13.47 9.36 -3.52
C ASP A 12 -13.00 9.67 -2.09
N LYS A 13 -12.29 8.73 -1.45
CA LYS A 13 -11.82 8.87 -0.06
C LYS A 13 -10.65 9.84 0.12
N TYR A 14 -9.71 9.84 -0.81
CA TYR A 14 -8.47 10.63 -0.70
C TYR A 14 -8.47 11.87 -1.59
N HIS A 15 -9.50 12.08 -2.41
CA HIS A 15 -9.66 13.20 -3.35
C HIS A 15 -8.47 13.38 -4.31
N THR A 16 -7.79 12.29 -4.63
CA THR A 16 -6.68 12.25 -5.59
C THR A 16 -6.49 10.84 -6.14
N ALA A 17 -6.03 10.75 -7.39
CA ALA A 17 -5.55 9.51 -8.01
C ALA A 17 -4.02 9.37 -7.93
N GLY A 18 -3.32 10.34 -7.33
CA GLY A 18 -1.86 10.34 -7.22
C GLY A 18 -1.38 9.35 -6.16
N PRO A 19 -0.63 8.28 -6.52
CA PRO A 19 -0.27 7.23 -5.58
C PRO A 19 0.61 7.75 -4.43
N PHE A 20 1.54 8.67 -4.69
CA PHE A 20 2.36 9.29 -3.64
C PHE A 20 1.53 10.09 -2.64
N GLN A 21 0.58 10.89 -3.12
CA GLN A 21 -0.32 11.66 -2.26
C GLN A 21 -1.24 10.74 -1.43
N ILE A 22 -1.67 9.61 -2.01
CA ILE A 22 -2.44 8.60 -1.28
C ILE A 22 -1.58 8.00 -0.15
N ALA A 23 -0.31 7.68 -0.43
CA ALA A 23 0.61 7.15 0.58
C ALA A 23 0.84 8.13 1.74
N GLU A 24 1.06 9.41 1.43
CA GLU A 24 1.18 10.48 2.44
C GLU A 24 -0.08 10.56 3.32
N LYS A 25 -1.27 10.57 2.72
CA LYS A 25 -2.56 10.60 3.45
C LYS A 25 -2.80 9.35 4.30
N LEU A 26 -2.20 8.22 3.93
CA LEU A 26 -2.26 6.97 4.69
C LEU A 26 -1.18 6.87 5.77
N ASN A 27 -0.29 7.86 5.86
CA ASN A 27 0.91 7.83 6.70
C ASN A 27 1.78 6.59 6.41
N VAL A 28 1.89 6.22 5.13
CA VAL A 28 2.75 5.13 4.64
C VAL A 28 4.11 5.73 4.31
N GLN A 29 5.15 5.28 5.02
CA GLN A 29 6.51 5.72 4.73
C GLN A 29 6.94 5.22 3.35
N THR A 30 7.59 6.09 2.58
CA THR A 30 8.06 5.78 1.22
C THR A 30 9.50 6.22 1.08
N ASP A 31 10.41 5.28 0.85
CA ASP A 31 11.84 5.56 0.70
C ASP A 31 12.37 5.13 -0.67
N TRP A 32 13.36 5.87 -1.15
CA TRP A 32 14.11 5.53 -2.35
C TRP A 32 15.38 4.78 -1.96
N ILE A 33 15.60 3.62 -2.56
CA ILE A 33 16.76 2.78 -2.29
C ILE A 33 17.51 2.43 -3.58
N SER A 34 18.83 2.41 -3.48
CA SER A 34 19.69 1.88 -4.54
C SER A 34 19.80 0.37 -4.35
N ILE A 35 19.09 -0.37 -5.21
CA ILE A 35 19.14 -1.82 -5.31
C ILE A 35 19.37 -2.20 -6.77
N ASP A 36 19.86 -3.41 -7.00
CA ASP A 36 20.00 -3.98 -8.34
C ASP A 36 18.67 -3.93 -9.12
N ASP A 37 18.71 -4.17 -10.44
CA ASP A 37 17.63 -3.88 -11.38
C ASP A 37 16.22 -4.40 -10.98
N PHE A 38 16.14 -5.42 -10.12
CA PHE A 38 14.88 -5.92 -9.57
C PHE A 38 14.96 -6.30 -8.09
N PRO A 39 13.87 -6.14 -7.32
CA PRO A 39 12.58 -5.56 -7.72
C PRO A 39 12.59 -4.02 -7.78
N LEU A 40 11.72 -3.43 -8.60
CA LEU A 40 11.63 -1.96 -8.74
C LEU A 40 10.88 -1.27 -7.59
N GLY A 41 10.16 -2.05 -6.79
CA GLY A 41 9.48 -1.62 -5.58
C GLY A 41 9.27 -2.81 -4.65
N LYS A 42 9.11 -2.53 -3.36
CA LYS A 42 8.84 -3.54 -2.34
C LYS A 42 8.11 -2.95 -1.15
N THR A 43 7.02 -3.59 -0.74
CA THR A 43 6.34 -3.30 0.52
C THR A 43 6.89 -4.19 1.63
N ILE A 44 7.35 -3.59 2.73
CA ILE A 44 7.73 -4.27 3.97
C ILE A 44 6.89 -3.74 5.13
N TYR A 45 6.81 -4.51 6.21
CA TYR A 45 6.04 -4.14 7.40
C TYR A 45 6.99 -4.16 8.58
N ASP A 46 7.29 -2.98 9.13
CA ASP A 46 7.97 -2.86 10.40
C ASP A 46 6.91 -2.68 11.49
N SER A 47 6.80 -3.62 12.41
CA SER A 47 5.87 -3.53 13.56
C SER A 47 4.42 -3.19 13.16
N ASN A 48 3.93 -3.77 12.05
CA ASN A 48 2.64 -3.51 11.38
C ASN A 48 2.50 -2.15 10.67
N SER A 49 3.52 -1.30 10.70
CA SER A 49 3.58 -0.08 9.90
C SER A 49 4.10 -0.42 8.49
N PRO A 50 3.35 -0.12 7.43
CA PRO A 50 3.81 -0.34 6.05
C PRO A 50 4.90 0.66 5.68
N LEU A 51 5.97 0.15 5.08
CA LEU A 51 7.05 0.92 4.46
C LEU A 51 7.18 0.45 3.00
N ILE A 52 7.05 1.39 2.07
CA ILE A 52 7.23 1.14 0.64
C ILE A 52 8.63 1.60 0.25
N LEU A 53 9.41 0.69 -0.31
CA LEU A 53 10.73 0.95 -0.85
C LEU A 53 10.62 1.00 -2.38
N LEU A 54 11.12 2.05 -3.02
CA LEU A 54 11.16 2.20 -4.46
C LEU A 54 12.60 2.27 -4.96
N ASN A 55 12.90 1.61 -6.07
CA ASN A 55 14.23 1.65 -6.66
C ASN A 55 14.53 3.06 -7.21
N GLU A 56 15.70 3.62 -6.90
CA GLU A 56 16.14 4.91 -7.43
C GLU A 56 16.17 4.97 -8.97
N ASN A 57 16.36 3.84 -9.65
CA ASN A 57 16.38 3.74 -11.11
C ASN A 57 15.08 4.23 -11.76
N ILE A 58 13.94 4.12 -11.07
CA ILE A 58 12.64 4.57 -11.61
C ILE A 58 12.24 5.97 -11.14
N LYS A 59 13.01 6.62 -10.25
CA LYS A 59 12.66 7.89 -9.58
C LYS A 59 12.27 9.00 -10.55
N ASN A 60 12.98 9.10 -11.66
CA ASN A 60 12.75 10.13 -12.68
C ASN A 60 11.87 9.66 -13.86
N SER A 61 11.37 8.42 -13.82
CA SER A 61 10.51 7.85 -14.87
C SER A 61 9.03 7.90 -14.48
N SER A 62 8.15 7.81 -15.47
CA SER A 62 6.70 7.59 -15.23
C SER A 62 6.39 6.25 -14.57
N GLN A 63 7.30 5.27 -14.67
CA GLN A 63 7.18 3.95 -14.07
C GLN A 63 7.00 4.01 -12.54
N ARG A 64 7.53 5.06 -11.88
CA ARG A 64 7.34 5.28 -10.44
C ARG A 64 5.89 5.27 -10.01
N TYR A 65 4.99 5.82 -10.84
CA TYR A 65 3.57 5.92 -10.49
C TYR A 65 2.91 4.54 -10.51
N PHE A 66 3.26 3.72 -11.50
CA PHE A 66 2.76 2.35 -11.61
C PHE A 66 3.25 1.49 -10.45
N VAL A 67 4.57 1.52 -10.18
CA VAL A 67 5.17 0.72 -9.09
C VAL A 67 4.63 1.16 -7.73
N MET A 68 4.54 2.46 -7.46
CA MET A 68 3.95 2.96 -6.21
C MET A 68 2.49 2.53 -6.04
N CYS A 69 1.70 2.55 -7.12
CA CYS A 69 0.32 2.09 -7.08
C CYS A 69 0.22 0.57 -6.80
N HIS A 70 1.10 -0.23 -7.42
CA HIS A 70 1.21 -1.67 -7.18
C HIS A 70 1.50 -1.98 -5.71
N GLU A 71 2.51 -1.31 -5.13
CA GLU A 71 2.90 -1.50 -3.72
C GLU A 71 1.82 -1.03 -2.74
N LEU A 72 1.17 0.10 -3.02
CA LEU A 72 0.00 0.54 -2.24
C LEU A 72 -1.11 -0.50 -2.25
N GLY A 73 -1.35 -1.15 -3.39
CA GLY A 73 -2.30 -2.26 -3.49
C GLY A 73 -2.07 -3.35 -2.43
N HIS A 74 -0.81 -3.70 -2.15
CA HIS A 74 -0.45 -4.67 -1.10
C HIS A 74 -0.78 -4.14 0.30
N VAL A 75 -0.53 -2.86 0.56
CA VAL A 75 -0.88 -2.20 1.83
C VAL A 75 -2.39 -2.27 2.09
N PHE A 76 -3.21 -1.97 1.08
CA PHE A 76 -4.66 -2.06 1.19
C PHE A 76 -5.16 -3.49 1.38
N TYR A 77 -4.62 -4.44 0.61
CA TYR A 77 -4.99 -5.84 0.73
C TYR A 77 -4.70 -6.38 2.14
N LYS A 78 -3.54 -6.07 2.71
CA LYS A 78 -3.20 -6.51 4.07
C LYS A 78 -4.07 -5.86 5.13
N LYS A 79 -4.43 -4.57 5.00
CA LYS A 79 -5.38 -3.91 5.91
C LYS A 79 -6.75 -4.59 5.88
N ASP A 80 -7.24 -4.99 4.71
CA ASP A 80 -8.52 -5.70 4.57
C ASP A 80 -8.52 -7.05 5.31
N GLN A 81 -7.41 -7.79 5.23
CA GLN A 81 -7.24 -9.07 5.95
C GLN A 81 -7.18 -8.89 7.48
N LEU A 82 -6.56 -7.81 7.98
CA LEU A 82 -6.49 -7.54 9.41
C LEU A 82 -7.84 -7.12 10.02
N VAL A 83 -8.72 -6.49 9.22
CA VAL A 83 -10.08 -6.11 9.65
C VAL A 83 -11.01 -7.32 9.67
N THR A 84 -10.80 -8.32 8.82
CA THR A 84 -11.61 -9.55 8.79
C THR A 84 -11.23 -10.60 9.84
N THR A 85 -10.04 -10.51 10.44
CA THR A 85 -9.60 -11.45 11.49
C THR A 85 -10.01 -11.09 12.92
N GLN A 86 -10.70 -9.96 13.14
CA GLN A 86 -11.32 -9.68 14.44
C GLN A 86 -12.76 -10.20 14.48
N GLN A 87 -12.92 -11.52 14.55
CA GLN A 87 -14.17 -12.10 15.06
C GLN A 87 -14.17 -12.02 16.61
N PRO A 88 -15.30 -11.70 17.26
CA PRO A 88 -15.38 -11.66 18.71
C PRO A 88 -15.16 -13.05 19.27
N ILE A 89 -14.25 -13.17 20.24
CA ILE A 89 -14.16 -14.32 21.13
C ILE A 89 -15.53 -14.55 21.78
N MET A 90 -16.24 -15.57 21.31
CA MET A 90 -17.40 -16.12 22.00
C MET A 90 -16.91 -16.71 23.33
N VAL A 91 -17.00 -15.94 24.41
CA VAL A 91 -17.02 -16.48 25.76
C VAL A 91 -18.27 -17.34 25.88
N THR A 92 -18.14 -18.66 25.80
CA THR A 92 -19.19 -19.57 26.26
C THR A 92 -19.19 -19.59 27.79
N PRO A 93 -20.32 -19.38 28.45
CA PRO A 93 -20.41 -19.55 29.89
C PRO A 93 -20.48 -21.05 30.26
N ASN A 94 -19.80 -21.36 31.36
CA ASN A 94 -19.69 -22.61 32.13
C ASN A 94 -18.72 -23.68 31.64
#